data_AF-A0A076F272-F1
#
_entry.id   AF-A0A076F272-F1
#
_cell.length_a   1.000
_cell.length_b   1.000
_cell.length_c   1.000
_cell.angle_alpha   90.00
_cell.angle_beta   90.00
_cell.angle_gamma   90.00
#
_symmetry.space_group_name_H-M   'P 1'
#
loop_
_entity.id
_entity.type
_entity.pdbx_description
1 polymer ?
#
loop_
_entity_poly.entity_id
_entity_poly.type
_entity_poly.pdbx_seq_one_letter_code
_entity_poly.pdbx_strand_id
1 'polypeptide(L)'
;MTSTTWSLVQYSTGGDEVRLGFSADGLVRSAPAELAGLDTMTVLRDWSRYKALLTDLDVDALPVVEDATLLAPLTYPNTVLCAGVKAPTRNSWRSRQRTCSRSRPT
;
A
#
# COMPACT_ATOMS: atom_id res chain seq x y z
N MET A 1 -5.02 -24.19 -7.67
CA MET A 1 -4.07 -23.06 -7.78
C MET A 1 -4.01 -22.44 -6.39
N THR A 2 -2.91 -22.62 -5.68
CA THR A 2 -2.67 -21.95 -4.39
C THR A 2 -2.41 -20.49 -4.70
N SER A 3 -3.40 -19.62 -4.51
CA SER A 3 -3.18 -18.18 -4.64
C SER A 3 -2.35 -17.74 -3.44
N THR A 4 -1.05 -17.51 -3.65
CA THR A 4 -0.20 -16.87 -2.65
C THR A 4 -0.84 -15.55 -2.25
N THR A 5 -1.08 -15.36 -0.94
CA THR A 5 -1.69 -14.13 -0.45
C THR A 5 -0.63 -13.05 -0.47
N TRP A 6 -0.81 -12.06 -1.35
CA TRP A 6 0.14 -10.97 -1.54
C TRP A 6 -0.48 -9.61 -1.22
N SER A 7 0.36 -8.62 -0.96
CA SER A 7 -0.03 -7.23 -0.73
C SER A 7 0.93 -6.26 -1.43
N LEU A 8 0.41 -5.09 -1.84
CA LEU A 8 1.25 -3.98 -2.33
C LEU A 8 1.94 -3.33 -1.12
N VAL A 9 3.23 -3.11 -1.23
CA VAL A 9 4.05 -2.47 -0.19
C VAL A 9 4.89 -1.35 -0.77
N GLN A 10 5.34 -0.47 0.12
CA GLN A 10 6.36 0.53 -0.15
C GLN A 10 7.61 0.13 0.61
N TYR A 11 8.78 0.20 -0.03
CA TYR A 11 10.04 -0.11 0.61
C TYR A 11 11.17 0.83 0.15
N SER A 12 12.23 0.91 0.94
CA SER A 12 13.50 1.51 0.53
C SER A 12 14.67 0.54 0.74
N THR A 13 15.81 0.79 0.11
CA THR A 13 17.03 -0.02 0.24
C THR A 13 18.18 0.87 0.74
N GLY A 14 18.18 1.19 2.03
CA GLY A 14 19.25 1.96 2.67
C GLY A 14 19.28 3.47 2.33
N GLY A 15 18.20 4.03 1.78
CA GLY A 15 18.07 5.46 1.50
C GLY A 15 16.62 5.94 1.58
N ASP A 16 16.39 7.20 1.19
CA ASP A 16 15.06 7.84 1.25
C ASP A 16 14.19 7.58 0.02
N GLU A 17 14.69 6.84 -0.97
CA GLU A 17 13.94 6.51 -2.18
C GLU A 17 12.84 5.49 -1.87
N VAL A 18 11.59 5.91 -2.05
CA VAL A 18 10.40 5.08 -1.87
C VAL A 18 10.13 4.32 -3.17
N ARG A 19 10.14 2.99 -3.09
CA ARG A 19 9.86 2.10 -4.21
C ARG A 19 8.61 1.27 -3.96
N LEU A 20 7.89 0.98 -5.05
CA LEU A 20 6.79 0.04 -5.05
C LEU A 20 7.31 -1.40 -5.06
N GLY A 21 6.69 -2.25 -4.24
CA GLY A 21 6.97 -3.68 -4.24
C GLY A 21 5.76 -4.51 -3.84
N PHE A 22 6.00 -5.80 -3.71
CA PHE A 22 5.02 -6.81 -3.33
C PHE A 22 5.51 -7.55 -2.10
N SER A 23 4.64 -7.73 -1.11
CA SER A 23 4.92 -8.61 0.01
C SER A 23 4.10 -9.88 -0.09
N ALA A 24 4.78 -11.02 -0.04
CA ALA A 24 4.19 -12.34 0.00
C ALA A 24 5.07 -13.24 0.88
N ASP A 25 4.44 -13.97 1.81
CA ASP A 25 5.10 -14.87 2.77
C ASP A 25 6.23 -14.22 3.59
N GLY A 26 6.08 -12.93 3.91
CA GLY A 26 7.06 -12.17 4.69
C GLY A 26 8.28 -11.68 3.90
N LEU A 27 8.36 -11.99 2.60
CA LEU A 27 9.39 -11.49 1.70
C LEU A 27 8.90 -10.27 0.94
N VAL A 28 9.81 -9.33 0.68
CA VAL A 28 9.57 -8.18 -0.21
C VAL A 28 10.17 -8.49 -1.57
N ARG A 29 9.37 -8.30 -2.61
CA ARG A 29 9.76 -8.49 -4.01
C ARG A 29 9.63 -7.20 -4.80
N SER A 30 10.54 -6.99 -5.73
CA SER A 30 10.57 -5.79 -6.56
C SER A 30 9.41 -5.75 -7.55
N ALA A 31 8.97 -4.56 -7.93
CA ALA A 31 7.97 -4.42 -9.00
C ALA A 31 8.48 -5.01 -10.33
N PRO A 32 7.60 -5.63 -11.14
CA PRO A 32 7.95 -6.08 -12.49
C PRO A 32 8.23 -4.88 -13.41
N ALA A 33 8.82 -5.14 -14.58
CA ALA A 33 9.26 -4.09 -15.51
C ALA A 33 8.12 -3.14 -15.93
N GLU A 34 6.90 -3.66 -16.06
CA GLU A 34 5.69 -2.92 -16.41
C GLU A 34 5.29 -1.89 -15.35
N LEU A 35 5.74 -2.06 -14.11
CA LEU A 35 5.49 -1.18 -12.97
C LEU A 35 6.76 -0.48 -12.47
N ALA A 36 7.90 -0.68 -13.14
CA ALA A 36 9.17 -0.09 -12.75
C ALA A 36 9.10 1.45 -12.78
N GLY A 37 9.58 2.08 -11.71
CA GLY A 37 9.57 3.54 -11.56
C GLY A 37 8.21 4.16 -11.23
N LEU A 38 7.14 3.36 -11.15
CA LEU A 38 5.84 3.85 -10.67
C LEU A 38 5.78 3.82 -9.15
N ASP A 39 5.19 4.86 -8.57
CA ASP A 39 4.84 4.88 -7.17
C ASP A 39 3.46 4.20 -6.92
N THR A 40 3.22 3.78 -5.68
CA THR A 40 1.95 3.11 -5.30
C THR A 40 0.73 3.99 -5.55
N MET A 41 0.82 5.30 -5.37
CA MET A 41 -0.32 6.21 -5.58
C MET A 41 -0.67 6.33 -7.07
N THR A 42 0.31 6.27 -7.96
CA THR A 42 0.12 6.23 -9.41
C THR A 42 -0.61 4.95 -9.82
N VAL A 43 -0.19 3.80 -9.28
CA VAL A 43 -0.88 2.52 -9.55
C VAL A 43 -2.32 2.52 -9.02
N LEU A 44 -2.55 3.03 -7.81
CA LEU A 44 -3.88 3.10 -7.21
C LEU A 44 -4.80 4.11 -7.90
N ARG A 45 -4.26 5.21 -8.43
CA ARG A 45 -5.02 6.22 -9.18
C ARG A 45 -5.56 5.63 -10.47
N ASP A 46 -4.72 4.88 -11.18
CA ASP A 46 -5.08 4.25 -12.46
C ASP A 46 -5.41 2.76 -12.27
N TRP A 47 -6.12 2.43 -11.18
CA TRP A 47 -6.39 1.03 -10.79
C TRP A 47 -7.01 0.21 -11.93
N SER A 48 -7.96 0.78 -12.68
CA SER A 48 -8.61 0.10 -13.80
C SER A 48 -7.63 -0.38 -14.88
N ARG A 49 -6.50 0.31 -15.06
CA ARG A 49 -5.46 -0.06 -16.03
C ARG A 49 -4.61 -1.23 -15.51
N TYR A 50 -4.22 -1.18 -14.24
CA TYR A 50 -3.27 -2.14 -13.68
C TYR A 50 -3.91 -3.35 -13.01
N LYS A 51 -5.22 -3.33 -12.75
CA LYS A 51 -5.93 -4.42 -12.09
C LYS A 51 -5.71 -5.78 -12.77
N ALA A 52 -5.82 -5.85 -14.10
CA ALA A 52 -5.64 -7.10 -14.84
C ALA A 52 -4.21 -7.63 -14.68
N LEU A 53 -3.22 -6.75 -14.92
CA LEU A 53 -1.80 -7.06 -14.71
C LEU A 53 -1.54 -7.60 -13.29
N LEU A 54 -2.04 -6.92 -12.27
CA LEU A 54 -1.84 -7.31 -10.87
C LEU A 54 -2.56 -8.62 -10.50
N THR A 55 -3.67 -8.94 -11.18
CA THR A 55 -4.42 -10.18 -10.94
C THR A 55 -3.71 -11.38 -11.55
N ASP A 56 -3.10 -11.20 -12.72
CA ASP A 56 -2.40 -12.26 -13.47
C ASP A 56 -0.91 -12.38 -13.10
N LEU A 57 -0.40 -11.46 -12.27
CA LEU A 57 1.00 -11.42 -11.87
C LEU A 57 1.37 -12.62 -10.99
N ASP A 58 2.38 -13.36 -11.41
CA ASP A 58 3.05 -14.34 -10.56
C ASP A 58 4.04 -13.62 -9.64
N VAL A 59 3.57 -13.29 -8.43
CA VAL A 59 4.37 -12.57 -7.43
C VAL A 59 5.56 -13.41 -6.97
N ASP A 60 5.46 -14.73 -6.94
CA ASP A 60 6.52 -15.59 -6.42
C ASP A 60 7.72 -15.68 -7.37
N ALA A 61 7.50 -15.44 -8.66
CA ALA A 61 8.55 -15.35 -9.67
C ALA A 61 9.33 -14.03 -9.64
N LEU A 62 8.89 -13.02 -8.87
CA LEU A 62 9.55 -11.71 -8.82
C LEU A 62 10.84 -11.75 -7.99
N PRO A 63 11.85 -10.93 -8.33
CA PRO A 63 13.09 -10.85 -7.57
C PRO A 63 12.85 -10.43 -6.12
N VAL A 64 13.45 -11.17 -5.18
CA VAL A 64 13.47 -10.82 -3.74
C VAL A 64 14.44 -9.68 -3.50
N VAL A 65 14.03 -8.75 -2.63
CA VAL A 65 14.86 -7.63 -2.17
C VAL A 65 15.24 -7.86 -0.71
N GLU A 66 16.47 -8.33 -0.49
CA GLU A 66 16.97 -8.71 0.84
C GLU A 66 17.09 -7.51 1.80
N ASP A 67 17.56 -6.35 1.29
CA ASP A 67 17.78 -5.14 2.09
C ASP A 67 16.54 -4.23 2.15
N ALA A 68 15.34 -4.79 2.00
CA ALA A 68 14.10 -4.03 1.98
C ALA A 68 13.70 -3.55 3.38
N THR A 69 13.61 -2.23 3.56
CA THR A 69 12.97 -1.62 4.72
C THR A 69 11.56 -1.21 4.35
N LEU A 70 10.55 -1.84 4.97
CA LEU A 70 9.14 -1.52 4.75
C LEU A 70 8.80 -0.12 5.26
N LEU A 71 8.10 0.64 4.41
CA LEU A 71 7.61 1.98 4.70
C LEU A 71 6.10 1.95 4.98
N ALA A 72 5.53 3.11 5.33
CA ALA A 72 4.08 3.25 5.41
C ALA A 72 3.43 2.78 4.09
N PRO A 73 2.33 2.00 4.11
CA PRO A 73 1.76 1.43 2.89
C PRO A 73 1.34 2.46 1.84
N LEU A 74 0.99 3.67 2.28
CA LEU A 74 0.60 4.79 1.43
C LEU A 74 1.33 6.05 1.86
N THR A 75 2.26 6.51 1.02
CA THR A 75 2.91 7.81 1.17
C THR A 75 2.13 8.88 0.37
N TYR A 76 1.75 9.98 1.04
CA TYR A 76 1.00 11.13 0.49
C TYR A 76 -0.39 10.83 -0.11
N PRO A 77 -1.34 10.24 0.64
CA PRO A 77 -2.71 10.14 0.19
C PRO A 77 -3.35 11.52 -0.02
N ASN A 78 -4.07 11.71 -1.13
CA ASN A 78 -4.77 12.96 -1.44
C ASN A 78 -5.83 13.32 -0.39
N THR A 79 -6.42 12.30 0.25
CA THR A 79 -7.46 12.46 1.26
C THR A 79 -7.37 11.31 2.24
N VAL A 80 -7.45 11.61 3.54
CA VAL A 80 -7.50 10.61 4.61
C VAL A 80 -8.83 10.77 5.33
N LEU A 81 -9.68 9.74 5.25
CA LEU A 81 -10.92 9.67 6.01
C LEU A 81 -10.70 8.83 7.28
N CYS A 82 -10.73 9.48 8.43
CA CYS A 82 -10.67 8.79 9.72
C CYS A 82 -12.08 8.35 10.15
N ALA A 83 -12.44 7.09 9.94
CA ALA A 83 -13.70 6.54 10.41
C ALA A 83 -13.53 5.96 11.82
N GLY A 84 -14.07 6.65 12.83
CA GLY A 84 -14.21 6.13 14.20
C GLY A 84 -15.54 5.40 14.38
N VAL A 85 -15.51 4.27 15.10
CA VAL A 85 -16.57 3.27 15.32
C VAL A 85 -16.71 2.22 14.19
N LYS A 86 -15.85 1.21 14.24
CA LYS A 86 -16.05 -0.09 13.57
C LYS A 86 -16.06 -1.23 14.60
N ALA A 87 -17.10 -1.28 15.41
CA ALA A 87 -17.61 -2.47 16.10
C ALA A 87 -18.92 -2.05 16.78
N PRO A 88 -20.04 -2.77 16.65
CA PRO A 88 -21.19 -2.50 17.49
C PRO A 88 -20.83 -2.89 18.94
N THR A 89 -20.42 -1.92 19.75
CA THR A 89 -20.59 -2.08 21.20
C THR A 89 -22.07 -1.84 21.50
N ARG A 90 -22.69 -2.82 22.16
CA ARG A 90 -24.06 -2.76 22.67
C ARG A 90 -24.17 -1.52 23.57
N ASN A 91 -24.82 -0.47 23.07
CA ASN A 91 -25.07 0.84 23.69
C ASN A 91 -23.93 1.88 23.63
N SER A 92 -24.03 2.83 22.70
CA SER A 92 -24.42 4.23 23.00
C SER A 92 -24.08 5.16 21.83
N TRP A 93 -25.10 5.78 21.27
CA TRP A 93 -24.98 6.82 20.24
C TRP A 93 -24.80 8.19 20.91
N ARG A 94 -23.61 8.79 20.76
CA ARG A 94 -23.46 10.25 20.77
C ARG A 94 -22.37 10.66 19.78
N SER A 95 -22.82 11.26 18.69
CA SER A 95 -22.06 11.71 17.54
C SER A 95 -21.10 12.87 17.88
N ARG A 96 -19.80 12.69 17.60
CA ARG A 96 -18.89 13.77 17.21
C ARG A 96 -17.95 13.27 16.12
N GLN A 97 -18.20 13.66 14.88
CA GLN A 97 -17.20 13.59 13.83
C GLN A 97 -16.10 14.60 14.18
N ARG A 98 -14.86 14.14 14.34
CA ARG A 98 -13.68 15.02 14.39
C ARG A 98 -12.91 14.82 13.11
N THR A 99 -12.78 15.89 12.34
CA THR A 99 -11.82 16.00 11.25
C THR A 99 -10.41 15.98 11.84
N CYS A 100 -9.60 14.99 11.47
CA CYS A 100 -8.16 15.03 11.70
C CYS A 100 -7.53 15.91 10.62
N SER A 101 -7.44 17.22 10.85
CA SER A 101 -6.61 18.10 10.04
C SER A 101 -5.14 17.91 10.41
N ARG A 102 -4.29 17.59 9.42
CA ARG A 102 -2.84 17.66 9.56
C ARG A 102 -2.41 19.05 9.07
N SER A 103 -2.02 19.92 9.99
CA SER A 103 -1.38 21.19 9.67
C SER A 103 -0.02 20.91 9.00
N ARG A 104 0.19 21.47 7.80
CA ARG A 104 1.52 21.55 7.18
C ARG A 104 2.40 22.48 8.03
N PRO A 105 3.63 22.10 8.42
CA PRO A 105 4.62 23.10 8.79
C PRO A 105 5.09 23.80 7.50
N THR A 106 4.99 25.13 7.49
CA THR A 106 5.69 26.04 6.56
C THR A 106 7.17 26.08 6.87
#